data_AF-A0A0L0NMU0-F1
#
_entry.id   AF-A0A0L0NMU0-F1
#
_cell.length_a   1.000
_cell.length_b   1.000
_cell.length_c   1.000
_cell.angle_alpha   90.00
_cell.angle_beta   90.00
_cell.angle_gamma   90.00
#
_symmetry.space_group_name_H-M   'P 1'
#
loop_
_entity.id
_entity.type
_entity.pdbx_description
1 polymer ?
#
loop_
_entity_poly.entity_id
_entity_poly.type
_entity_poly.pdbx_seq_one_letter_code
_entity_poly.pdbx_strand_id
1 'polypeptide(L)'
;MALTVKQLNGDASFLLTYEPIEAASPGLRTLSEPFGVLFDPWIVGQSTILHSNTSSTSRAQEACISTLQDLPEPDLVIISHSRSDHCNEATLRQLPQSNTKTLILAEPTAARLIPSWKHFDKDVVRALHRWGNPRQIGQDTVTQVPVPPQVFGGEEGEVTISLSLSS
;
A
#
# COMPACT_ATOMS: atom_id res chain seq x y z
N MET A 1 15.29 -2.12 12.23
CA MET A 1 14.87 -2.33 10.84
C MET A 1 15.48 -1.24 9.98
N ALA A 2 16.01 -1.60 8.81
CA ALA A 2 16.33 -0.63 7.77
C ALA A 2 15.08 -0.38 6.92
N LEU A 3 14.90 0.86 6.49
CA LEU A 3 13.84 1.28 5.59
C LEU A 3 14.48 1.69 4.26
N THR A 4 14.04 1.07 3.18
CA THR A 4 14.36 1.52 1.83
C THR A 4 13.10 2.10 1.19
N VAL A 5 13.24 3.27 0.56
CA VAL A 5 12.16 3.93 -0.18
C VAL A 5 12.53 3.97 -1.65
N LYS A 6 11.70 3.35 -2.50
CA LYS A 6 11.84 3.35 -3.95
C LYS A 6 10.68 4.10 -4.58
N GLN A 7 10.97 5.24 -5.19
CA GLN A 7 10.00 5.96 -6.00
C GLN A 7 9.76 5.20 -7.31
N LEU A 8 8.50 4.87 -7.61
CA LEU A 8 8.14 4.06 -8.77
C LEU A 8 7.81 4.91 -10.00
N ASN A 9 7.39 6.16 -9.81
CA ASN A 9 7.11 7.13 -10.86
C ASN A 9 7.32 8.57 -10.34
N GLY A 10 7.18 9.57 -11.21
CA GLY A 10 7.28 10.98 -10.82
C GLY A 10 6.14 11.52 -9.95
N ASP A 11 5.20 10.67 -9.52
CA ASP A 11 3.99 11.04 -8.78
C ASP A 11 4.02 10.41 -7.36
N ALA A 12 2.86 10.04 -6.81
CA ALA A 12 2.72 9.55 -5.44
C ALA A 12 2.99 8.03 -5.25
N SER A 13 3.54 7.33 -6.25
CA SER A 13 3.76 5.89 -6.15
C SER A 13 5.13 5.53 -5.59
N PHE A 14 5.13 4.91 -4.40
CA PHE A 14 6.35 4.49 -3.70
C PHE A 14 6.26 3.05 -3.22
N LEU A 15 7.37 2.33 -3.26
CA LEU A 15 7.54 1.07 -2.54
C LEU A 15 8.46 1.31 -1.35
N LEU A 16 7.97 1.00 -0.16
CA LEU A 16 8.72 1.02 1.08
C LEU A 16 9.03 -0.43 1.45
N THR A 17 10.29 -0.76 1.69
CA THR A 17 10.67 -2.10 2.15
C THR A 17 11.35 -2.02 3.51
N TYR A 18 10.89 -2.86 4.43
CA TYR A 18 11.43 -2.97 5.77
C TYR A 18 12.17 -4.31 5.94
N GLU A 19 13.43 -4.22 6.33
CA GLU A 19 14.29 -5.38 6.53
C GLU A 19 15.03 -5.32 7.88
N PRO A 20 15.44 -6.45 8.45
CA PRO A 20 16.22 -6.45 9.68
C PRO A 20 17.57 -5.78 9.45
N ILE A 21 18.03 -5.00 10.44
CA ILE A 21 19.44 -4.55 10.44
C ILE A 21 20.22 -5.75 10.95
N GLU A 22 20.94 -6.43 10.07
CA GLU A 22 21.81 -7.54 10.46
C GLU A 22 22.91 -7.02 11.38
N ALA A 23 22.77 -7.23 12.69
CA ALA A 23 23.89 -7.08 13.61
C ALA A 23 24.83 -8.25 13.35
N ALA A 24 25.87 -8.03 12.54
CA ALA A 24 26.93 -8.94 12.08
C ALA A 24 27.17 -10.19 12.96
N SER A 25 26.24 -11.14 12.92
CA SER A 25 26.27 -12.37 13.69
C SER A 25 26.36 -13.50 12.68
N PRO A 26 27.57 -14.03 12.44
CA PRO A 26 27.75 -15.09 11.46
C PRO A 26 26.94 -16.32 11.89
N GLY A 27 25.84 -16.59 11.18
CA GLY A 27 24.97 -17.74 11.44
C GLY A 27 23.46 -17.45 11.47
N LEU A 28 23.04 -16.18 11.51
CA LEU A 28 21.61 -15.85 11.46
C LEU A 28 21.10 -16.04 10.03
N ARG A 29 20.26 -17.06 9.81
CA ARG A 29 19.59 -17.28 8.52
C ARG A 29 18.36 -16.37 8.44
N THR A 30 18.34 -15.47 7.47
CA THR A 30 17.13 -14.73 7.08
C THR A 30 16.07 -15.74 6.60
N LEU A 31 14.86 -15.63 7.14
CA LEU A 31 13.77 -16.57 6.87
C LEU A 31 12.76 -16.04 5.86
N SER A 32 12.60 -14.72 5.75
CA SER A 32 11.47 -14.10 5.05
C SER A 32 11.93 -12.98 4.11
N GLU A 33 11.15 -12.76 3.05
CA GLU A 33 11.26 -11.57 2.21
C GLU A 33 11.09 -10.28 3.04
N PRO A 34 11.67 -9.14 2.60
CA PRO A 34 11.42 -7.84 3.20
C PRO A 34 9.93 -7.54 3.27
N PHE A 35 9.47 -6.91 4.35
CA PHE A 35 8.08 -6.48 4.47
C PHE A 35 7.85 -5.28 3.54
N GLY A 36 7.01 -5.46 2.52
CA GLY A 36 6.78 -4.50 1.45
C GLY A 36 5.48 -3.72 1.63
N VAL A 37 5.57 -2.39 1.63
CA VAL A 37 4.42 -1.48 1.64
C VAL A 37 4.40 -0.66 0.35
N LEU A 38 3.37 -0.86 -0.47
CA LEU A 38 3.16 -0.15 -1.73
C LEU A 38 2.18 1.01 -1.53
N PHE A 39 2.60 2.23 -1.84
CA PHE A 39 1.81 3.45 -1.65
C PHE A 39 1.27 3.96 -2.98
N ASP A 40 -0.02 4.29 -3.04
CA ASP A 40 -0.73 4.91 -4.17
C ASP A 40 -0.25 4.43 -5.56
N PRO A 41 -0.35 3.12 -5.87
CA PRO A 41 0.25 2.57 -7.07
C PRO A 41 -0.50 3.03 -8.32
N TRP A 42 0.24 3.74 -9.18
CA TRP A 42 -0.19 4.11 -10.53
C TRP A 42 0.92 3.77 -11.53
N ILE A 43 0.94 2.52 -11.98
CA ILE A 43 1.96 1.98 -12.90
C ILE A 43 1.45 1.94 -14.33
N VAL A 44 0.17 1.60 -14.54
CA VAL A 44 -0.47 1.57 -15.86
C VAL A 44 -1.77 2.38 -15.87
N GLY A 45 -2.28 2.64 -17.06
CA GLY A 45 -3.56 3.32 -17.27
C GLY A 45 -3.48 4.84 -17.20
N GLN A 46 -4.43 5.50 -17.88
CA GLN A 46 -4.58 6.96 -17.82
C GLN A 46 -5.34 7.38 -16.56
N SER A 47 -5.02 8.55 -16.00
CA SER A 47 -5.84 9.18 -14.96
C SER A 47 -6.82 10.13 -15.64
N THR A 48 -8.12 9.87 -15.50
CA THR A 48 -9.18 10.74 -16.03
C THR A 48 -9.75 11.56 -14.90
N ILE A 49 -9.34 12.83 -14.80
CA ILE A 49 -9.98 13.78 -13.89
C ILE A 49 -11.36 14.10 -14.47
N LEU A 50 -12.42 13.59 -13.84
CA LEU A 50 -13.82 13.79 -14.23
C LEU A 50 -14.33 15.19 -13.86
N HIS A 51 -13.68 16.23 -14.38
CA HIS A 51 -14.25 17.58 -14.46
C HIS A 51 -14.41 17.96 -15.95
N SER A 52 -15.55 18.57 -16.27
CA SER A 52 -15.97 18.91 -17.64
C SER A 52 -14.91 19.75 -18.37
N ASN A 53 -14.57 19.31 -19.59
CA ASN A 53 -13.49 19.77 -20.49
C ASN A 53 -12.11 19.13 -20.26
N THR A 54 -12.05 17.84 -20.58
CA THR A 54 -10.90 17.13 -21.20
C THR A 54 -9.51 17.60 -20.79
N SER A 55 -9.12 17.31 -19.55
CA SER A 55 -7.71 17.32 -19.13
C SER A 55 -7.33 15.90 -18.72
N SER A 56 -6.87 15.10 -19.68
CA SER A 56 -6.17 13.85 -19.39
C SER A 56 -4.79 14.21 -18.85
N THR A 57 -4.52 13.96 -17.57
CA THR A 57 -3.18 14.16 -17.02
C THR A 57 -2.31 12.96 -17.40
N SER A 58 -1.37 13.17 -18.33
CA SER A 58 -0.27 12.24 -18.54
C SER A 58 0.67 12.28 -17.35
N ARG A 59 1.14 11.12 -16.88
CA ARG A 59 2.11 10.96 -15.80
C ARG A 59 3.31 11.89 -16.01
N ALA A 60 3.83 12.52 -14.95
CA ALA A 60 4.94 13.47 -15.06
C ALA A 60 6.23 12.80 -15.57
N GLN A 61 6.42 11.54 -15.22
CA GLN A 61 7.53 10.69 -15.65
C GLN A 61 7.04 9.23 -15.73
N GLU A 62 7.46 8.48 -16.75
CA GLU A 62 7.12 7.06 -16.85
C GLU A 62 7.56 6.28 -15.60
N ALA A 63 6.81 5.24 -15.27
CA ALA A 63 7.15 4.43 -14.11
C ALA A 63 8.47 3.68 -14.39
N CYS A 64 9.31 3.50 -13.38
CA CYS A 64 10.56 2.74 -13.50
C CYS A 64 10.32 1.22 -13.61
N ILE A 65 9.04 0.80 -13.61
CA ILE A 65 8.55 -0.57 -13.80
C ILE A 65 7.37 -0.51 -14.77
N SER A 66 7.13 -1.59 -15.50
CA SER A 66 6.02 -1.66 -16.48
C SER A 66 4.77 -2.32 -15.90
N THR A 67 4.95 -3.18 -14.91
CA THR A 67 3.89 -3.93 -14.23
C THR A 67 4.24 -4.16 -12.76
N LEU A 68 3.23 -4.32 -11.90
CA LEU A 68 3.43 -4.72 -10.51
C LEU A 68 4.06 -6.11 -10.39
N GLN A 69 3.99 -6.94 -11.44
CA GLN A 69 4.68 -8.24 -11.49
C GLN A 69 6.21 -8.10 -11.55
N ASP A 70 6.73 -6.91 -11.86
CA ASP A 70 8.17 -6.63 -11.82
C ASP A 70 8.69 -6.43 -10.38
N LEU A 71 7.80 -6.43 -9.39
CA LEU A 71 8.09 -6.31 -7.97
C LEU A 71 7.69 -7.59 -7.22
N PRO A 72 8.33 -7.91 -6.08
CA PRO A 72 7.78 -8.86 -5.12
C PRO A 72 6.36 -8.46 -4.71
N GLU A 73 5.49 -9.43 -4.43
CA GLU A 73 4.14 -9.16 -3.95
C GLU A 73 4.22 -8.36 -2.63
N PRO A 74 3.62 -7.16 -2.55
CA PRO A 74 3.66 -6.36 -1.34
C PRO A 74 2.81 -7.02 -0.25
N ASP A 75 3.20 -6.87 1.01
CA ASP A 75 2.39 -7.32 2.14
C ASP A 75 1.25 -6.33 2.44
N LEU A 76 1.47 -5.06 2.10
CA LEU A 76 0.52 -3.97 2.33
C LEU A 76 0.45 -3.04 1.13
N VAL A 77 -0.76 -2.62 0.76
CA VAL A 77 -1.01 -1.53 -0.18
C VAL A 77 -1.77 -0.43 0.54
N ILE A 78 -1.28 0.81 0.47
CA ILE A 78 -1.92 1.98 1.07
C ILE A 78 -2.45 2.89 -0.04
N ILE A 79 -3.74 3.21 0.03
CA ILE A 79 -4.43 4.15 -0.87
C ILE A 79 -4.85 5.38 -0.08
N SER A 80 -4.17 6.50 -0.32
CA SER A 80 -4.34 7.74 0.45
C SER A 80 -5.63 8.49 0.12
N HIS A 81 -6.16 8.37 -1.10
CA HIS A 81 -7.45 8.94 -1.50
C HIS A 81 -8.01 8.32 -2.79
N SER A 82 -9.30 8.56 -3.08
CA SER A 82 -10.03 7.91 -4.18
C SER A 82 -9.81 8.49 -5.59
N ARG A 83 -8.95 9.49 -5.81
CA ARG A 83 -8.66 10.00 -7.16
C ARG A 83 -7.91 8.95 -7.98
N SER A 84 -8.12 8.93 -9.30
CA SER A 84 -7.62 7.91 -10.22
C SER A 84 -6.09 7.85 -10.38
N ASP A 85 -5.39 8.91 -10.02
CA ASP A 85 -3.92 9.03 -9.98
C ASP A 85 -3.30 8.38 -8.73
N HIS A 86 -4.12 7.95 -7.75
CA HIS A 86 -3.69 7.28 -6.52
C HIS A 86 -4.42 5.94 -6.31
N CYS A 87 -5.72 5.89 -6.61
CA CYS A 87 -6.59 4.71 -6.56
C CYS A 87 -6.84 4.19 -7.98
N ASN A 88 -5.79 3.69 -8.64
CA ASN A 88 -5.84 3.29 -10.03
C ASN A 88 -6.30 1.83 -10.20
N GLU A 89 -7.49 1.62 -10.78
CA GLU A 89 -8.07 0.28 -10.98
C GLU A 89 -7.20 -0.63 -11.86
N ALA A 90 -6.68 -0.11 -12.98
CA ALA A 90 -5.89 -0.90 -13.92
C ALA A 90 -4.58 -1.40 -13.29
N THR A 91 -3.98 -0.60 -12.41
CA THR A 91 -2.78 -0.97 -11.65
C THR A 91 -3.13 -1.97 -10.54
N LEU A 92 -4.16 -1.70 -9.72
CA LEU A 92 -4.51 -2.57 -8.60
C LEU A 92 -5.00 -3.95 -9.05
N ARG A 93 -5.69 -4.07 -10.18
CA ARG A 93 -6.09 -5.36 -10.75
C ARG A 93 -4.93 -6.28 -11.15
N GLN A 94 -3.70 -5.78 -11.19
CA GLN A 94 -2.51 -6.61 -11.40
C GLN A 94 -2.13 -7.44 -10.17
N LEU A 95 -2.62 -7.07 -8.98
CA LEU A 95 -2.47 -7.85 -7.77
C LEU A 95 -3.33 -9.13 -7.82
N PRO A 96 -2.92 -10.21 -7.15
CA PRO A 96 -3.70 -11.44 -7.11
C PRO A 96 -5.10 -11.20 -6.53
N GLN A 97 -6.11 -11.80 -7.17
CA GLN A 97 -7.51 -11.65 -6.77
C GLN A 97 -7.83 -12.36 -5.44
N SER A 98 -7.26 -13.56 -5.24
CA SER A 98 -7.49 -14.43 -4.09
C SER A 98 -6.20 -15.12 -3.67
N ASN A 99 -6.18 -15.67 -2.44
CA ASN A 99 -4.99 -16.27 -1.81
C ASN A 99 -3.76 -15.34 -1.79
N THR A 100 -3.99 -14.03 -1.79
CA THR A 100 -2.96 -13.01 -1.69
C THR A 100 -2.54 -12.82 -0.23
N LYS A 101 -1.25 -12.51 -0.01
CA LYS A 101 -0.79 -12.01 1.30
C LYS A 101 -1.04 -10.51 1.46
N THR A 102 -1.36 -9.82 0.36
CA THR A 102 -1.53 -8.37 0.30
C THR A 102 -2.77 -7.93 1.07
N LEU A 103 -2.61 -7.04 2.04
CA LEU A 103 -3.71 -6.27 2.63
C LEU A 103 -3.80 -4.90 1.95
N ILE A 104 -5.00 -4.46 1.57
CA ILE A 104 -5.24 -3.12 1.02
C ILE A 104 -5.88 -2.23 2.10
N LEU A 105 -5.15 -1.22 2.57
CA LEU A 105 -5.64 -0.19 3.46
C LEU A 105 -5.93 1.07 2.66
N ALA A 106 -7.16 1.57 2.73
CA ALA A 106 -7.58 2.68 1.89
C ALA A 106 -8.37 3.74 2.67
N GLU A 107 -8.25 5.02 2.27
CA GLU A 107 -9.15 6.08 2.71
C GLU A 107 -10.62 5.66 2.49
N PRO A 108 -11.57 6.07 3.36
CA PRO A 108 -12.94 5.53 3.34
C PRO A 108 -13.67 5.58 1.98
N THR A 109 -13.40 6.56 1.13
CA THR A 109 -14.00 6.64 -0.21
C THR A 109 -13.36 5.63 -1.16
N ALA A 110 -12.05 5.52 -1.16
CA ALA A 110 -11.33 4.50 -1.92
C ALA A 110 -11.69 3.07 -1.45
N ALA A 111 -11.81 2.85 -0.14
CA ALA A 111 -12.19 1.56 0.44
C ALA A 111 -13.61 1.10 0.04
N ARG A 112 -14.50 2.03 -0.33
CA ARG A 112 -15.82 1.71 -0.91
C ARG A 112 -15.75 1.48 -2.42
N LEU A 113 -14.84 2.16 -3.10
CA LEU A 113 -14.67 2.08 -4.55
C LEU A 113 -14.03 0.74 -4.97
N ILE A 114 -12.94 0.32 -4.32
CA ILE A 114 -12.15 -0.85 -4.72
C ILE A 114 -13.00 -2.14 -4.76
N PRO A 115 -13.86 -2.45 -3.78
CA PRO A 115 -14.73 -3.63 -3.83
C PRO A 115 -15.74 -3.60 -4.99
N SER A 116 -16.12 -2.41 -5.51
CA SER A 116 -17.06 -2.28 -6.62
C SER A 116 -16.51 -2.85 -7.94
N TRP A 117 -15.18 -2.98 -8.05
CA TRP A 117 -14.50 -3.55 -9.21
C TRP A 117 -14.67 -5.07 -9.32
N LYS A 118 -15.16 -5.73 -8.26
CA LYS A 118 -15.40 -7.19 -8.18
C LYS A 118 -14.15 -8.02 -8.52
N HIS A 119 -12.97 -7.51 -8.16
CA HIS A 119 -11.69 -8.17 -8.38
C HIS A 119 -11.20 -8.88 -7.11
N PHE A 120 -11.24 -8.20 -5.96
CA PHE A 120 -10.69 -8.73 -4.71
C PHE A 120 -11.72 -9.45 -3.85
N ASP A 121 -11.25 -10.40 -3.03
CA ASP A 121 -12.04 -10.99 -1.94
C ASP A 121 -12.41 -9.92 -0.88
N LYS A 122 -13.52 -10.14 -0.17
CA LYS A 122 -14.12 -9.14 0.74
C LYS A 122 -13.20 -8.68 1.86
N ASP A 123 -12.28 -9.54 2.30
CA ASP A 123 -11.44 -9.29 3.48
C ASP A 123 -10.07 -8.66 3.14
N VAL A 124 -9.77 -8.52 1.83
CA VAL A 124 -8.52 -7.94 1.33
C VAL A 124 -8.49 -6.43 1.51
N VAL A 125 -9.65 -5.75 1.47
CA VAL A 125 -9.73 -4.29 1.53
C VAL A 125 -10.28 -3.85 2.89
N ARG A 126 -9.56 -2.98 3.59
CA ARG A 126 -10.00 -2.36 4.84
C ARG A 126 -9.92 -0.84 4.75
N ALA A 127 -10.91 -0.19 5.35
CA ALA A 127 -10.93 1.27 5.44
C ALA A 127 -10.03 1.74 6.57
N LEU A 128 -9.20 2.75 6.30
CA LEU A 128 -8.50 3.51 7.32
C LEU A 128 -9.47 4.50 7.98
N HIS A 129 -9.43 4.58 9.30
CA HIS A 129 -10.19 5.56 10.06
C HIS A 129 -9.32 6.78 10.38
N ARG A 130 -9.97 7.94 10.46
CA ARG A 130 -9.26 9.20 10.72
C ARG A 130 -8.83 9.26 12.17
N TRP A 131 -7.53 9.38 12.39
CA TRP A 131 -6.96 9.56 13.72
C TRP A 131 -7.35 10.93 14.31
N GLY A 132 -7.67 10.95 15.60
CA GLY A 132 -7.95 12.18 16.33
C GLY A 132 -9.31 12.83 16.04
N ASN A 133 -10.23 12.12 15.38
CA ASN A 133 -11.59 12.62 15.17
C ASN A 133 -12.38 12.64 16.51
N PRO A 134 -12.82 13.81 17.01
CA PRO A 134 -13.57 13.89 18.27
C PRO A 134 -14.90 13.13 18.24
N ARG A 135 -15.43 12.83 17.05
CA ARG A 135 -16.65 12.03 16.89
C ARG A 135 -16.40 10.52 17.01
N GLN A 136 -15.13 10.10 17.07
CA GLN A 136 -14.70 8.70 17.19
C GLN A 136 -13.91 8.48 18.50
N ILE A 137 -14.14 9.31 19.52
CA ILE A 137 -13.52 9.14 20.85
C ILE A 137 -13.83 7.74 21.38
N GLY A 138 -12.77 6.96 21.65
CA GLY A 138 -12.87 5.58 22.14
C GLY A 138 -12.88 4.50 21.07
N GLN A 139 -12.83 4.84 19.78
CA GLN A 139 -12.56 3.86 18.72
C GLN A 139 -11.07 3.82 18.38
N ASP A 140 -10.53 2.61 18.25
CA ASP A 140 -9.19 2.41 17.73
C ASP A 140 -9.18 2.81 16.25
N THR A 141 -8.56 3.95 15.95
CA THR A 141 -8.44 4.50 14.59
C THR A 141 -7.09 4.18 13.98
N VAL A 142 -6.27 3.42 14.71
CA VAL A 142 -5.00 2.86 14.26
C VAL A 142 -5.24 1.48 13.70
N THR A 143 -4.63 1.18 12.57
CA THR A 143 -4.58 -0.18 12.02
C THR A 143 -3.22 -0.77 12.29
N GLN A 144 -3.18 -1.83 13.08
CA GLN A 144 -1.99 -2.62 13.35
C GLN A 144 -1.92 -3.78 12.37
N VAL A 145 -0.80 -3.91 11.67
CA VAL A 145 -0.52 -5.00 10.75
C VAL A 145 0.68 -5.77 11.30
N PRO A 146 0.53 -7.07 11.62
CA PRO A 146 1.63 -7.86 12.14
C PRO A 146 2.69 -8.06 11.04
N VAL A 147 3.96 -7.97 11.42
CA VAL A 147 5.11 -8.28 10.57
C VAL A 147 5.67 -9.62 11.04
N PRO A 148 5.63 -10.68 10.21
CA PRO A 148 6.18 -11.98 10.58
C PRO A 148 7.67 -11.88 10.98
N PRO A 149 8.17 -12.79 11.84
CA PRO A 149 9.58 -12.79 12.21
C PRO A 149 10.46 -13.02 10.98
N GLN A 150 11.34 -12.07 10.69
CA GLN A 150 12.22 -12.14 9.52
C GLN A 150 13.49 -12.99 9.75
N VAL A 151 13.74 -13.40 11.01
CA VAL A 151 14.89 -14.21 11.43
C VAL A 151 14.42 -15.38 12.30
N PHE A 152 15.15 -16.50 12.25
CA PHE A 152 14.78 -17.69 13.03
C PHE A 152 14.83 -17.43 14.54
N GLY A 153 13.74 -17.76 15.24
CA GLY A 153 13.59 -17.48 16.66
C GLY A 153 13.41 -15.99 17.00
N GLY A 154 13.20 -15.13 16.01
CA GLY A 154 12.86 -13.73 16.20
C GLY A 154 11.41 -13.54 16.65
N GLU A 155 11.12 -12.35 17.17
CA GLU A 155 9.76 -11.94 17.53
C GLU A 155 9.01 -11.33 16.34
N GLU A 156 7.67 -11.36 16.39
CA GLU A 156 6.83 -10.64 15.44
C GLU A 156 7.00 -9.13 15.63
N GLY A 157 7.14 -8.42 14.51
CA GLY A 157 7.09 -6.97 14.49
C GLY A 157 5.66 -6.48 14.26
N GLU A 158 5.49 -5.16 14.21
CA GLU A 158 4.22 -4.53 13.90
C GLU A 158 4.45 -3.27 13.05
N VAL A 159 3.61 -3.09 12.03
CA VAL A 159 3.47 -1.81 11.31
C VAL A 159 2.15 -1.18 11.74
N THR A 160 2.25 0.04 12.22
CA THR A 160 1.14 0.85 12.73
C THR A 160 0.78 1.92 11.70
N ILE A 161 -0.44 1.90 11.17
CA ILE A 161 -0.92 2.85 10.16
C ILE A 161 -2.06 3.68 10.74
N SER A 162 -2.04 4.98 10.49
CA SER A 162 -3.16 5.87 10.80
C SER A 162 -3.35 6.91 9.69
N LEU A 163 -4.61 7.29 9.44
CA LEU A 163 -4.95 8.37 8.52
C LEU A 163 -5.01 9.69 9.29
N SER A 164 -4.09 10.61 9.03
CA SER A 164 -4.02 11.91 9.71
C SER A 164 -5.07 12.89 9.19
N LEU A 165 -5.44 13.84 10.06
CA LEU A 165 -6.22 15.02 9.66
C LEU A 165 -5.30 16.03 8.97
N SER A 166 -5.63 16.43 7.75
CA SER A 166 -5.03 17.63 7.15
C SER A 166 -5.52 18.85 7.93
N SER A 167 -4.58 19.60 8.51
CA SER A 167 -4.82 20.94 9.09
C SER A 167 -5.16 21.96 8.02
#